data_AF-A0A495ZTL3-F1
#
_entry.id   AF-A0A495ZTL3-F1
#
_cell.length_a   1.000
_cell.length_b   1.000
_cell.length_c   1.000
_cell.angle_alpha   90.00
_cell.angle_beta   90.00
_cell.angle_gamma   90.00
#
_symmetry.space_group_name_H-M   'P 1'
#
loop_
_entity.id
_entity.type
_entity.pdbx_description
1 polymer ?
#
loop_
_entity_poly.entity_id
_entity_poly.type
_entity_poly.pdbx_seq_one_letter_code
_entity_poly.pdbx_strand_id
1 'polypeptide(L)'
;VAEGLSEKNINPAKITIICANRYFRPFAFAYFNNAEPGNWHAAVLKILAWTQDNTYIQTSYEHKLPIESFAEFRDEDNVVDESVLPDAPDSVDTPEETEASLETFTTPQHTPDSVDTPEETEASLETSTTPQPVNRDRQQIRTDGDNLLATPQNSESQQVVSVPNPVREERITNRSILPVVPADLLYKLQNTGAPLGYHWNIHAGINLRCVKAFIIDERKREYLIREDANSSKIIAPIARRLKKKKWELEAAYLIWISSSLHKQWPWSYMEDESEAEQIFAQTYPAISRHLIDYKDILKSRGAGSKAKYYWELSSRELKRENYPEFYQPKIVYPISGSAMQAAYSTWYAACIPNTSYCIPTDDLSLLAILNSKLFDWYARAQFRNSTGGSNLFFTKKNMEKSPIAFRSENQKMELSYIVNLILSNPNIPEIPDIEKEIDALVYELYKLTDAEIALIEKGINP
;
A
#
# COMPACT_ATOMS: atom_id res chain seq x y z
N VAL A 1 -3.65 20.74 24.54
CA VAL A 1 -4.91 19.98 24.30
C VAL A 1 -5.93 20.27 25.39
N ALA A 2 -5.66 19.96 26.67
CA ALA A 2 -6.60 20.24 27.76
C ALA A 2 -6.98 21.73 27.89
N GLU A 3 -6.03 22.65 27.74
CA GLU A 3 -6.30 24.10 27.67
C GLU A 3 -7.25 24.47 26.52
N GLY A 4 -6.91 24.10 25.28
CA GLY A 4 -7.77 24.36 24.13
C GLY A 4 -9.14 23.66 24.15
N LEU A 5 -9.32 22.62 24.98
CA LEU A 5 -10.62 21.99 25.22
C LEU A 5 -11.41 22.73 26.30
N SER A 6 -10.74 23.24 27.33
CA SER A 6 -11.32 24.13 28.34
C SER A 6 -11.84 25.41 27.70
N GLU A 7 -11.11 26.00 26.75
CA GLU A 7 -11.55 27.16 25.95
C GLU A 7 -12.82 26.88 25.14
N LYS A 8 -13.07 25.60 24.80
CA LYS A 8 -14.27 25.14 24.10
C LYS A 8 -15.39 24.66 25.04
N ASN A 9 -15.31 24.95 26.34
CA ASN A 9 -16.24 24.47 27.37
C ASN A 9 -16.36 22.94 27.48
N ILE A 10 -15.36 22.20 27.00
CA ILE A 10 -15.30 20.74 27.11
C ILE A 10 -14.54 20.41 28.39
N ASN A 11 -15.24 19.82 29.37
CA ASN A 11 -14.65 19.48 30.67
C ASN A 11 -13.52 18.44 30.51
N PRO A 12 -12.24 18.79 30.78
CA PRO A 12 -11.11 17.87 30.63
C PRO A 12 -11.18 16.64 31.54
N ALA A 13 -11.93 16.73 32.65
CA ALA A 13 -12.21 15.62 33.56
C ALA A 13 -12.92 14.44 32.89
N LYS A 14 -13.66 14.68 31.81
CA LYS A 14 -14.42 13.64 31.08
C LYS A 14 -13.63 13.01 29.95
N ILE A 15 -12.35 13.37 29.78
CA ILE A 15 -11.53 12.92 28.67
C ILE A 15 -10.78 11.66 29.05
N THR A 16 -10.92 10.64 28.22
CA THR A 16 -10.02 9.49 28.20
C THR A 16 -9.00 9.67 27.09
N ILE A 17 -7.72 9.61 27.43
CA ILE A 17 -6.58 9.73 26.53
C ILE A 17 -6.11 8.32 26.18
N ILE A 18 -5.98 8.03 24.89
CA ILE A 18 -5.34 6.80 24.43
C ILE A 18 -3.86 7.11 24.20
N CYS A 19 -2.98 6.53 25.00
CA CYS A 19 -1.54 6.68 24.83
C CYS A 19 -1.04 5.66 23.82
N ALA A 20 -0.42 6.15 22.75
CA ALA A 20 0.15 5.33 21.71
C ALA A 20 1.66 5.52 21.62
N ASN A 21 2.39 4.46 21.30
CA ASN A 21 3.84 4.55 21.12
C ASN A 21 4.17 5.31 19.82
N ARG A 22 5.46 5.50 19.51
CA ARG A 22 5.90 6.13 18.25
C ARG A 22 5.42 5.43 16.96
N TYR A 23 4.82 4.25 17.10
CA TYR A 23 4.22 3.44 16.03
C TYR A 23 2.68 3.43 16.10
N PHE A 24 2.08 4.39 16.80
CA PHE A 24 0.63 4.54 16.99
C PHE A 24 -0.08 3.31 17.57
N ARG A 25 0.65 2.42 18.26
CA ARG A 25 0.03 1.30 18.98
C ARG A 25 -0.40 1.74 20.37
N PRO A 26 -1.69 1.61 20.72
CA PRO A 26 -2.15 1.84 22.07
C PRO A 26 -1.40 0.94 23.05
N PHE A 27 -0.88 1.52 24.11
CA PHE A 27 -0.21 0.78 25.19
C PHE A 27 -0.64 1.25 26.58
N ALA A 28 -1.35 2.37 26.67
CA ALA A 28 -1.94 2.84 27.92
C ALA A 28 -3.21 3.66 27.67
N PHE A 29 -4.05 3.77 28.69
CA PHE A 29 -5.07 4.81 28.79
C PHE A 29 -4.69 5.78 29.91
N ALA A 30 -4.91 7.07 29.69
CA ALA A 30 -4.75 8.08 30.72
C ALA A 30 -6.05 8.85 30.94
N TYR A 31 -6.34 9.21 32.18
CA TYR A 31 -7.52 9.99 32.54
C TYR A 31 -7.22 10.87 33.75
N PHE A 32 -7.95 11.98 33.88
CA PHE A 32 -7.85 12.85 35.04
C PHE A 32 -8.71 12.30 36.18
N ASN A 33 -8.06 11.93 37.28
CA ASN A 33 -8.74 11.44 38.49
C ASN A 33 -9.05 12.61 39.42
N ASN A 34 -10.29 12.67 39.92
CA ASN A 34 -10.80 13.73 40.81
C ASN A 34 -10.67 15.16 40.22
N ALA A 35 -10.88 15.33 38.91
CA ALA A 35 -10.90 16.64 38.30
C ALA A 35 -12.25 17.33 38.53
N GLU A 36 -12.27 18.38 39.35
CA GLU A 36 -13.44 19.25 39.49
C GLU A 36 -13.59 20.15 38.25
N PRO A 37 -14.82 20.47 37.82
CA PRO A 37 -15.06 21.44 36.74
C PRO A 37 -14.35 22.77 37.03
N GLY A 38 -13.47 23.20 36.13
CA GLY A 38 -12.70 24.45 36.28
C GLY A 38 -11.38 24.33 37.06
N ASN A 39 -11.08 23.19 37.68
CA ASN A 39 -9.82 22.98 38.43
C ASN A 39 -9.09 21.68 38.03
N TRP A 40 -9.09 21.37 36.72
CA TRP A 40 -8.46 20.17 36.19
C TRP A 40 -6.92 20.20 36.32
N HIS A 41 -6.31 21.38 36.46
CA HIS A 41 -4.87 21.53 36.69
C HIS A 41 -4.40 20.93 38.03
N ALA A 42 -5.29 20.87 39.03
CA ALA A 42 -5.02 20.22 40.31
C ALA A 42 -5.31 18.70 40.30
N ALA A 43 -5.88 18.18 39.21
CA ALA A 43 -6.26 16.79 39.09
C ALA A 43 -5.06 15.88 38.85
N VAL A 44 -5.13 14.65 39.36
CA VAL A 44 -4.07 13.66 39.16
C VAL A 44 -4.30 12.96 37.82
N LEU A 45 -3.35 13.05 36.90
CA LEU A 45 -3.38 12.24 35.69
C LEU A 45 -3.01 10.79 36.06
N LYS A 46 -3.97 9.88 35.94
CA LYS A 46 -3.76 8.44 36.11
C LYS A 46 -3.48 7.80 34.77
N ILE A 47 -2.44 6.99 34.71
CA ILE A 47 -2.06 6.21 33.53
C ILE A 47 -2.19 4.73 33.86
N LEU A 48 -2.94 4.00 33.05
CA LEU A 48 -3.11 2.55 33.10
C LEU A 48 -2.44 1.94 31.86
N ALA A 49 -1.26 1.36 32.03
CA ALA A 49 -0.49 0.76 30.96
C ALA A 49 -0.57 -0.78 30.97
N TRP A 50 -0.33 -1.39 29.81
CA TRP A 50 -0.17 -2.85 29.67
C TRP A 50 1.01 -3.21 28.76
N THR A 51 1.53 -4.41 28.93
CA THR A 51 2.55 -4.99 28.03
C THR A 51 1.90 -5.91 27.00
N GLN A 52 2.20 -5.73 25.72
CA GLN A 52 1.84 -6.71 24.68
C GLN A 52 2.56 -8.04 24.99
N ASP A 53 1.81 -9.15 24.91
CA ASP A 53 2.27 -10.56 25.03
C ASP A 53 2.12 -11.28 26.38
N ASN A 54 1.46 -10.70 27.39
CA ASN A 54 0.78 -11.45 28.48
C ASN A 54 -0.05 -10.51 29.36
N THR A 55 -1.26 -10.93 29.70
CA THR A 55 -2.31 -10.18 30.42
C THR A 55 -1.91 -9.84 31.86
N TYR A 56 -1.05 -8.83 32.04
CA TYR A 56 -0.84 -8.17 33.33
C TYR A 56 -1.15 -6.67 33.17
N ILE A 57 -2.31 -6.26 33.67
CA ILE A 57 -2.63 -4.85 33.93
C ILE A 57 -2.12 -4.56 35.34
N GLN A 58 -0.90 -4.05 35.47
CA GLN A 58 -0.45 -3.56 36.77
C GLN A 58 0.66 -2.53 36.65
N THR A 59 0.29 -1.30 36.28
CA THR A 59 1.01 -0.10 36.72
C THR A 59 0.04 1.09 36.69
N SER A 60 -0.40 1.50 37.88
CA SER A 60 -0.95 2.85 38.09
C SER A 60 0.24 3.77 38.39
N TYR A 61 0.58 4.66 37.46
CA TYR A 61 1.50 5.75 37.74
C TYR A 61 0.68 7.02 37.99
N GLU A 62 0.90 7.66 39.14
CA GLU A 62 0.29 8.94 39.48
C GLU A 62 1.32 10.04 39.21
N HIS A 63 1.03 10.92 38.26
CA HIS A 63 1.85 12.10 38.01
C HIS A 63 1.09 13.35 38.45
N LYS A 64 1.63 14.08 39.43
CA LYS A 64 1.17 15.43 39.74
C LYS A 64 1.76 16.36 38.70
N LEU A 65 0.91 17.03 37.93
CA LEU A 65 1.35 18.06 37.01
C LEU A 65 2.06 19.16 37.81
N PRO A 66 3.27 19.60 37.45
CA PRO A 66 3.91 20.71 38.11
C PRO A 66 3.06 21.97 37.91
N ILE A 67 2.67 22.60 39.03
CA ILE A 67 1.84 23.82 39.04
C ILE A 67 2.57 25.00 38.38
N GLU A 68 3.90 24.95 38.29
CA GLU A 68 4.73 26.13 37.95
C GLU A 68 5.18 26.23 36.48
N SER A 69 4.78 25.34 35.56
CA SER A 69 5.32 25.38 34.17
C SER A 69 4.44 26.04 33.11
N PHE A 70 3.36 26.73 33.48
CA PHE A 70 2.45 27.36 32.51
C PHE A 70 2.38 28.91 32.62
N ALA A 71 3.20 29.52 33.48
CA ALA A 71 3.15 30.96 33.72
C ALA A 71 4.04 31.84 32.80
N GLU A 72 4.78 31.27 31.86
CA GLU A 72 5.68 32.06 30.98
C GLU A 72 5.48 31.77 29.50
N PHE A 73 4.24 31.90 29.01
CA PHE A 73 3.96 32.25 27.62
C PHE A 73 2.67 33.07 27.60
N ARG A 74 2.72 34.26 28.21
CA ARG A 74 1.73 35.31 27.97
C ARG A 74 2.40 36.42 27.19
N ASP A 75 1.75 36.81 26.11
CA ASP A 75 2.14 37.82 25.14
C ASP A 75 2.70 39.11 25.79
N GLU A 76 4.01 39.28 25.76
CA GLU A 76 4.62 40.62 25.76
C GLU A 76 4.61 41.13 24.32
N ASP A 77 3.44 41.57 23.84
CA ASP A 77 3.27 42.57 22.78
C ASP A 77 1.77 42.78 22.53
N ASN A 78 1.06 43.33 23.53
CA ASN A 78 -0.16 44.11 23.29
C ASN A 78 -0.50 44.92 24.54
N VAL A 79 0.12 46.11 24.62
CA VAL A 79 -0.36 47.17 25.51
C VAL A 79 -1.64 47.72 24.92
N VAL A 80 -2.78 47.40 25.53
CA VAL A 80 -3.93 48.30 25.56
C VAL A 80 -4.43 48.34 27.00
N ASP A 81 -4.16 49.49 27.62
CA ASP A 81 -4.76 49.94 28.86
C ASP A 81 -6.26 50.18 28.64
N GLU A 82 -7.10 49.71 29.56
CA GLU A 82 -8.13 50.53 30.20
C GLU A 82 -8.98 49.68 31.16
N SER A 83 -8.78 49.95 32.45
CA SER A 83 -9.79 50.06 33.51
C SER A 83 -11.18 49.44 33.29
N VAL A 84 -11.57 48.56 34.23
CA VAL A 84 -12.84 48.57 35.02
C VAL A 84 -13.22 47.13 35.43
N LEU A 85 -13.02 46.82 36.71
CA LEU A 85 -13.83 45.84 37.47
C LEU A 85 -15.15 46.55 37.85
N PRO A 86 -16.33 45.88 37.96
CA PRO A 86 -16.56 45.04 39.15
C PRO A 86 -17.53 43.83 39.04
N ASP A 87 -17.36 42.97 40.05
CA ASP A 87 -18.33 42.17 40.82
C ASP A 87 -19.11 40.98 40.22
N ALA A 88 -18.88 39.82 40.84
CA ALA A 88 -19.82 38.70 40.94
C ALA A 88 -20.98 39.06 41.90
N PRO A 89 -22.13 38.37 41.84
CA PRO A 89 -22.29 37.24 42.79
C PRO A 89 -23.19 36.06 42.35
N ASP A 90 -22.86 34.91 42.97
CA ASP A 90 -23.71 33.92 43.64
C ASP A 90 -24.68 32.93 42.94
N SER A 91 -24.69 31.74 43.59
CA SER A 91 -25.69 30.65 43.68
C SER A 91 -25.76 29.67 42.50
N VAL A 92 -25.33 28.40 42.65
CA VAL A 92 -25.90 27.27 43.43
C VAL A 92 -27.28 26.84 42.93
N ASP A 93 -27.32 25.76 42.14
CA ASP A 93 -28.07 24.54 42.48
C ASP A 93 -27.86 23.42 41.44
N THR A 94 -27.61 22.23 41.95
CA THR A 94 -27.79 20.89 41.32
C THR A 94 -28.41 20.02 42.42
N PRO A 95 -28.90 18.78 42.18
CA PRO A 95 -29.11 18.04 40.93
C PRO A 95 -30.51 17.37 40.88
N GLU A 96 -30.81 16.62 39.82
CA GLU A 96 -31.61 15.39 40.00
C GLU A 96 -31.22 14.33 38.97
N GLU A 97 -30.75 13.19 39.50
CA GLU A 97 -30.49 11.93 38.79
C GLU A 97 -31.80 11.18 38.55
N THR A 98 -31.85 10.37 37.50
CA THR A 98 -32.66 9.14 37.52
C THR A 98 -32.01 8.08 36.62
N GLU A 99 -31.73 6.93 37.22
CA GLU A 99 -31.15 5.74 36.62
C GLU A 99 -32.18 4.86 35.89
N ALA A 100 -31.62 3.99 35.05
CA ALA A 100 -32.00 2.60 34.76
C ALA A 100 -33.13 2.32 33.76
N SER A 101 -32.82 1.58 32.69
CA SER A 101 -32.91 0.10 32.71
C SER A 101 -32.49 -0.55 31.38
N LEU A 102 -31.82 -1.70 31.53
CA LEU A 102 -31.48 -2.66 30.47
C LEU A 102 -32.71 -3.46 30.01
N GLU A 103 -32.78 -3.80 28.73
CA GLU A 103 -33.41 -5.04 28.27
C GLU A 103 -32.60 -5.70 27.14
N THR A 104 -32.65 -7.02 27.12
CA THR A 104 -31.79 -7.97 26.41
C THR A 104 -32.56 -8.79 25.38
N PHE A 105 -31.81 -9.29 24.38
CA PHE A 105 -32.05 -10.47 23.51
C PHE A 105 -33.25 -10.50 22.55
N THR A 106 -32.99 -10.70 21.25
CA THR A 106 -33.21 -12.00 20.56
C THR A 106 -32.73 -12.00 19.09
N THR A 107 -32.12 -13.12 18.70
CA THR A 107 -31.73 -13.53 17.33
C THR A 107 -32.91 -14.15 16.59
N PRO A 108 -32.89 -14.23 15.24
CA PRO A 108 -33.04 -15.55 14.62
C PRO A 108 -32.17 -15.80 13.36
N GLN A 109 -32.17 -17.08 12.98
CA GLN A 109 -31.27 -17.84 12.11
C GLN A 109 -31.43 -17.67 10.58
N HIS A 110 -30.34 -18.06 9.90
CA HIS A 110 -30.09 -18.50 8.51
C HIS A 110 -31.23 -19.15 7.70
N THR A 111 -31.21 -18.91 6.38
CA THR A 111 -30.84 -19.92 5.33
C THR A 111 -30.54 -19.24 3.98
N PRO A 112 -29.79 -19.89 3.06
CA PRO A 112 -28.98 -19.26 2.02
C PRO A 112 -29.57 -19.40 0.60
N ASP A 113 -29.18 -18.54 -0.35
CA ASP A 113 -29.10 -18.93 -1.76
C ASP A 113 -28.26 -18.00 -2.66
N SER A 114 -27.56 -18.66 -3.60
CA SER A 114 -27.00 -18.22 -4.89
C SER A 114 -26.03 -17.03 -4.93
N VAL A 115 -24.73 -17.33 -5.05
CA VAL A 115 -23.70 -16.41 -5.57
C VAL A 115 -23.42 -16.76 -7.02
N ASP A 116 -23.92 -15.93 -7.93
CA ASP A 116 -23.44 -15.85 -9.32
C ASP A 116 -22.07 -15.17 -9.33
N THR A 117 -21.07 -15.81 -9.94
CA THR A 117 -19.74 -15.22 -10.18
C THR A 117 -19.47 -15.25 -11.69
N PRO A 118 -19.24 -14.11 -12.36
CA PRO A 118 -18.91 -14.10 -13.77
C PRO A 118 -17.42 -14.31 -14.04
N GLU A 119 -17.17 -14.97 -15.17
CA GLU A 119 -15.90 -15.44 -15.74
C GLU A 119 -14.75 -14.42 -15.74
N GLU A 120 -13.55 -14.91 -15.40
CA GLU A 120 -12.29 -14.23 -15.62
C GLU A 120 -11.83 -14.41 -17.08
N THR A 121 -11.84 -13.33 -17.86
CA THR A 121 -11.12 -13.26 -19.15
C THR A 121 -9.74 -12.64 -18.90
N GLU A 122 -8.69 -13.48 -18.84
CA GLU A 122 -7.29 -13.03 -18.90
C GLU A 122 -6.87 -12.87 -20.37
N ALA A 123 -6.55 -11.64 -20.77
CA ALA A 123 -5.96 -11.35 -22.08
C ALA A 123 -4.45 -11.64 -22.05
N SER A 124 -4.03 -12.69 -22.75
CA SER A 124 -2.64 -13.03 -23.02
C SER A 124 -2.04 -12.06 -24.04
N LEU A 125 -1.00 -11.32 -23.67
CA LEU A 125 -0.14 -10.59 -24.59
C LEU A 125 0.95 -11.55 -25.09
N GLU A 126 0.80 -12.03 -26.32
CA GLU A 126 1.85 -12.78 -27.03
C GLU A 126 2.96 -11.84 -27.50
N THR A 127 4.19 -12.06 -27.04
CA THR A 127 5.40 -11.51 -27.65
C THR A 127 6.01 -12.55 -28.58
N SER A 128 5.89 -12.32 -29.89
CA SER A 128 6.59 -13.09 -30.92
C SER A 128 8.09 -12.76 -30.91
N THR A 129 8.94 -13.76 -30.65
CA THR A 129 10.37 -13.69 -30.95
C THR A 129 10.79 -14.93 -31.74
N THR A 130 11.22 -14.73 -32.98
CA THR A 130 11.80 -15.75 -33.86
C THR A 130 13.31 -15.87 -33.60
N PRO A 131 13.92 -17.08 -33.63
CA PRO A 131 15.30 -17.29 -33.19
C PRO A 131 16.33 -17.12 -34.31
N GLN A 132 17.55 -16.72 -33.93
CA GLN A 132 18.76 -16.80 -34.76
C GLN A 132 19.77 -17.77 -34.11
N PRO A 133 20.48 -18.62 -34.89
CA PRO A 133 21.26 -19.73 -34.35
C PRO A 133 22.69 -19.35 -33.95
N VAL A 134 23.19 -20.07 -32.95
CA VAL A 134 24.55 -20.04 -32.42
C VAL A 134 25.48 -20.85 -33.33
N ASN A 135 26.63 -20.28 -33.71
CA ASN A 135 27.71 -21.02 -34.37
C ASN A 135 28.94 -21.10 -33.45
N ARG A 136 29.46 -22.32 -33.29
CA ARG A 136 30.63 -22.66 -32.47
C ARG A 136 31.92 -22.69 -33.30
N ASP A 137 32.99 -22.23 -32.64
CA ASP A 137 34.39 -22.65 -32.71
C ASP A 137 35.15 -22.66 -34.06
N ARG A 138 36.20 -21.82 -34.17
CA ARG A 138 37.61 -22.20 -33.90
C ARG A 138 38.59 -21.12 -34.35
N GLN A 139 39.57 -20.85 -33.48
CA GLN A 139 40.81 -20.13 -33.78
C GLN A 139 41.69 -20.93 -34.76
N GLN A 140 42.43 -20.26 -35.67
CA GLN A 140 43.91 -20.18 -35.62
C GLN A 140 44.58 -19.54 -36.88
N ILE A 141 45.64 -18.76 -36.62
CA ILE A 141 46.90 -18.51 -37.39
C ILE A 141 46.97 -17.34 -38.41
N ARG A 142 47.74 -16.30 -38.01
CA ARG A 142 48.92 -15.59 -38.62
C ARG A 142 49.09 -15.58 -40.17
N THR A 143 49.70 -14.60 -40.86
CA THR A 143 50.35 -13.29 -40.65
C THR A 143 50.65 -12.67 -42.04
N ASP A 144 51.04 -11.39 -42.07
CA ASP A 144 51.80 -10.65 -43.11
C ASP A 144 51.06 -10.27 -44.41
N GLY A 145 51.18 -9.08 -45.01
CA GLY A 145 51.98 -7.87 -44.82
C GLY A 145 51.72 -6.92 -46.01
N ASP A 146 52.11 -5.65 -45.84
CA ASP A 146 52.38 -4.61 -46.85
C ASP A 146 51.26 -3.89 -47.67
N ASN A 147 51.01 -2.65 -47.22
CA ASN A 147 51.24 -1.35 -47.89
C ASN A 147 50.88 -1.10 -49.39
N LEU A 148 49.94 -0.15 -49.53
CA LEU A 148 50.03 1.15 -50.25
C LEU A 148 49.94 1.27 -51.79
N LEU A 149 48.92 2.07 -52.15
CA LEU A 149 48.87 3.19 -53.13
C LEU A 149 48.91 2.92 -54.64
N ALA A 150 47.80 3.21 -55.33
CA ALA A 150 47.71 4.24 -56.39
C ALA A 150 46.29 4.36 -57.00
N THR A 151 45.67 5.53 -56.89
CA THR A 151 44.68 6.13 -57.83
C THR A 151 45.42 6.72 -59.06
N PRO A 152 44.81 7.21 -60.18
CA PRO A 152 43.45 7.80 -60.34
C PRO A 152 42.75 7.66 -61.73
N GLN A 153 41.53 8.23 -61.88
CA GLN A 153 41.04 9.15 -62.96
C GLN A 153 39.57 8.94 -63.38
N ASN A 154 38.91 10.08 -63.62
CA ASN A 154 37.49 10.34 -63.89
C ASN A 154 37.01 9.98 -65.31
N SER A 155 35.70 9.83 -65.52
CA SER A 155 34.95 10.28 -66.72
C SER A 155 33.44 10.41 -66.44
N GLU A 156 32.81 11.41 -67.05
CA GLU A 156 31.51 12.01 -66.73
C GLU A 156 30.27 11.42 -67.44
N SER A 157 29.09 11.85 -66.95
CA SER A 157 27.84 12.21 -67.67
C SER A 157 26.72 11.16 -67.86
N GLN A 158 25.56 11.35 -67.21
CA GLN A 158 24.36 12.06 -67.72
C GLN A 158 23.12 11.87 -66.82
N GLN A 159 22.35 12.95 -66.66
CA GLN A 159 21.07 13.05 -65.95
C GLN A 159 19.91 12.43 -66.76
N VAL A 160 18.94 11.83 -66.07
CA VAL A 160 17.53 11.83 -66.49
C VAL A 160 16.62 12.06 -65.26
N VAL A 161 15.87 13.16 -65.31
CA VAL A 161 14.82 13.55 -64.37
C VAL A 161 13.52 12.83 -64.76
N SER A 162 12.79 12.28 -63.77
CA SER A 162 11.40 11.83 -63.95
C SER A 162 10.51 12.32 -62.79
N VAL A 163 9.25 12.57 -63.16
CA VAL A 163 8.23 13.47 -62.58
C VAL A 163 7.64 12.95 -61.24
N PRO A 164 7.24 13.82 -60.29
CA PRO A 164 6.57 13.38 -59.07
C PRO A 164 5.07 13.06 -59.32
N ASN A 165 4.64 11.89 -58.86
CA ASN A 165 3.23 11.49 -58.86
C ASN A 165 2.42 12.21 -57.75
N PRO A 166 1.10 12.38 -57.93
CA PRO A 166 0.31 13.38 -57.19
C PRO A 166 0.01 12.99 -55.75
N VAL A 167 -0.08 14.02 -54.91
CA VAL A 167 -0.50 13.99 -53.51
C VAL A 167 -1.86 13.29 -53.39
N ARG A 168 -1.91 12.21 -52.61
CA ARG A 168 -3.15 11.64 -52.07
C ARG A 168 -3.47 12.37 -50.77
N GLU A 169 -4.59 13.07 -50.75
CA GLU A 169 -5.19 13.64 -49.55
C GLU A 169 -5.47 12.55 -48.50
N GLU A 170 -4.99 12.85 -47.30
CA GLU A 170 -5.48 12.47 -45.97
C GLU A 170 -6.12 11.08 -45.75
N ARG A 171 -5.38 10.24 -45.02
CA ARG A 171 -5.94 9.70 -43.79
C ARG A 171 -5.18 10.32 -42.63
N ILE A 172 -5.76 11.36 -42.03
CA ILE A 172 -5.43 11.74 -40.66
C ILE A 172 -5.81 10.52 -39.81
N THR A 173 -4.86 9.62 -39.59
CA THR A 173 -4.97 8.60 -38.56
C THR A 173 -5.15 9.35 -37.26
N ASN A 174 -6.27 9.15 -36.58
CA ASN A 174 -6.54 9.63 -35.23
C ASN A 174 -5.25 9.53 -34.41
N ARG A 175 -4.53 10.64 -34.28
CA ARG A 175 -3.52 10.79 -33.23
C ARG A 175 -4.34 10.66 -31.97
N SER A 176 -4.10 9.59 -31.22
CA SER A 176 -4.58 9.44 -29.84
C SER A 176 -4.50 10.80 -29.18
N ILE A 177 -5.65 11.42 -28.92
CA ILE A 177 -5.71 12.72 -28.26
C ILE A 177 -5.26 12.40 -26.84
N LEU A 178 -3.96 12.53 -26.57
CA LEU A 178 -3.49 12.54 -25.20
C LEU A 178 -4.25 13.67 -24.52
N PRO A 179 -4.83 13.42 -23.33
CA PRO A 179 -5.55 14.45 -22.62
C PRO A 179 -4.68 15.70 -22.52
N VAL A 180 -5.26 16.87 -22.76
CA VAL A 180 -4.58 18.14 -22.54
C VAL A 180 -4.39 18.28 -21.03
N VAL A 181 -3.27 17.78 -20.53
CA VAL A 181 -2.84 17.97 -19.15
C VAL A 181 -2.34 19.41 -19.04
N PRO A 182 -2.91 20.25 -18.16
CA PRO A 182 -2.36 21.57 -17.84
C PRO A 182 -0.87 21.45 -17.46
N ALA A 183 0.00 21.90 -18.36
CA ALA A 183 1.45 21.73 -18.23
C ALA A 183 1.99 22.39 -16.96
N ASP A 184 1.42 23.54 -16.57
CA ASP A 184 1.83 24.31 -15.40
C ASP A 184 1.57 23.56 -14.09
N LEU A 185 0.38 22.97 -13.91
CA LEU A 185 0.06 22.18 -12.72
C LEU A 185 0.95 20.93 -12.64
N LEU A 186 1.12 20.21 -13.74
CA LEU A 186 1.99 19.04 -13.77
C LEU A 186 3.45 19.42 -13.41
N TYR A 187 3.96 20.50 -13.99
CA TYR A 187 5.29 21.01 -13.70
C TYR A 187 5.44 21.41 -12.23
N LYS A 188 4.46 22.13 -11.67
CA LYS A 188 4.42 22.46 -10.23
C LYS A 188 4.48 21.22 -9.36
N LEU A 189 3.65 20.21 -9.63
CA LEU A 189 3.63 18.96 -8.86
C LEU A 189 4.97 18.25 -8.95
N GLN A 190 5.55 18.11 -10.14
CA GLN A 190 6.86 17.46 -10.34
C GLN A 190 8.01 18.15 -9.60
N ASN A 191 7.89 19.45 -9.32
CA ASN A 191 8.86 20.24 -8.55
C ASN A 191 8.47 20.44 -7.08
N THR A 192 7.40 19.78 -6.61
CA THR A 192 6.97 19.82 -5.21
C THR A 192 7.59 18.67 -4.41
N GLY A 193 8.22 18.99 -3.29
CA GLY A 193 8.75 18.00 -2.37
C GLY A 193 9.92 17.20 -2.95
N ALA A 194 9.88 15.88 -2.77
CA ALA A 194 10.86 14.96 -3.33
C ALA A 194 10.19 13.72 -3.95
N PRO A 195 10.85 13.03 -4.91
CA PRO A 195 10.35 11.78 -5.44
C PRO A 195 10.16 10.73 -4.33
N LEU A 196 9.11 9.91 -4.43
CA LEU A 196 8.79 8.85 -3.46
C LEU A 196 9.97 7.88 -3.24
N GLY A 197 10.68 7.52 -4.31
CA GLY A 197 11.84 6.63 -4.26
C GLY A 197 13.06 7.22 -3.52
N TYR A 198 13.05 8.52 -3.22
CA TYR A 198 14.08 9.16 -2.40
C TYR A 198 13.97 8.74 -0.92
N HIS A 199 12.75 8.56 -0.43
CA HIS A 199 12.47 8.27 0.99
C HIS A 199 12.12 6.80 1.24
N TRP A 200 11.51 6.12 0.27
CA TRP A 200 11.02 4.75 0.46
C TRP A 200 11.42 3.80 -0.65
N ASN A 201 11.75 2.57 -0.24
CA ASN A 201 11.96 1.46 -1.15
C ASN A 201 10.64 0.79 -1.50
N ILE A 202 10.50 0.42 -2.77
CA ILE A 202 9.35 -0.31 -3.30
C ILE A 202 9.75 -1.76 -3.57
N HIS A 203 8.98 -2.69 -3.01
CA HIS A 203 9.22 -4.13 -3.09
C HIS A 203 8.10 -4.82 -3.85
N ALA A 204 8.48 -5.71 -4.78
CA ALA A 204 7.52 -6.53 -5.52
C ALA A 204 7.00 -7.67 -4.62
N GLY A 205 5.75 -8.07 -4.85
CA GLY A 205 5.24 -9.29 -4.25
C GLY A 205 5.85 -10.56 -4.85
N ILE A 206 5.45 -11.69 -4.27
CA ILE A 206 5.99 -13.00 -4.60
C ILE A 206 5.36 -13.53 -5.88
N ASN A 207 6.19 -14.01 -6.80
CA ASN A 207 5.73 -14.66 -8.02
C ASN A 207 5.27 -16.08 -7.71
N LEU A 208 3.96 -16.28 -7.82
CA LEU A 208 3.31 -17.56 -7.52
C LEU A 208 3.18 -18.47 -8.75
N ARG A 209 3.41 -17.98 -9.98
CA ARG A 209 3.16 -18.66 -11.27
C ARG A 209 1.68 -19.03 -11.53
N CYS A 210 0.97 -19.53 -10.53
CA CYS A 210 -0.46 -19.79 -10.54
C CYS A 210 -1.07 -19.35 -9.20
N VAL A 211 -1.77 -18.21 -9.20
CA VAL A 211 -2.39 -17.66 -7.98
C VAL A 211 -3.39 -18.65 -7.38
N LYS A 212 -4.23 -19.29 -8.21
CA LYS A 212 -5.26 -20.25 -7.77
C LYS A 212 -4.68 -21.51 -7.11
N ALA A 213 -3.46 -21.92 -7.48
CA ALA A 213 -2.81 -23.09 -6.90
C ALA A 213 -2.29 -22.79 -5.48
N PHE A 214 -1.70 -21.61 -5.29
CA PHE A 214 -0.96 -21.29 -4.07
C PHE A 214 -1.71 -20.41 -3.07
N ILE A 215 -2.63 -19.56 -3.51
CA ILE A 215 -3.49 -18.77 -2.62
C ILE A 215 -4.79 -19.52 -2.36
N ILE A 216 -5.11 -19.70 -1.09
CA ILE A 216 -6.29 -20.40 -0.60
C ILE A 216 -7.04 -19.51 0.42
N ASP A 217 -8.35 -19.73 0.51
CA ASP A 217 -9.18 -19.10 1.55
C ASP A 217 -9.07 -19.85 2.90
N GLU A 218 -9.71 -19.31 3.94
CA GLU A 218 -9.67 -19.93 5.27
C GLU A 218 -10.31 -21.33 5.29
N ARG A 219 -11.42 -21.51 4.58
CA ARG A 219 -12.12 -22.81 4.52
C ARG A 219 -11.21 -23.90 3.94
N LYS A 220 -10.50 -23.60 2.86
CA LYS A 220 -9.56 -24.52 2.21
C LYS A 220 -8.32 -24.74 3.07
N ARG A 221 -7.81 -23.69 3.74
CA ARG A 221 -6.73 -23.83 4.73
C ARG A 221 -7.10 -24.80 5.85
N GLU A 222 -8.25 -24.61 6.48
CA GLU A 222 -8.75 -25.49 7.54
C GLU A 222 -8.91 -26.93 7.04
N TYR A 223 -9.42 -27.11 5.83
CA TYR A 223 -9.52 -28.43 5.20
C TYR A 223 -8.16 -29.11 5.05
N LEU A 224 -7.17 -28.42 4.48
CA LEU A 224 -5.83 -28.98 4.26
C LEU A 224 -5.13 -29.33 5.58
N ILE A 225 -5.28 -28.49 6.61
CA ILE A 225 -4.69 -28.73 7.94
C ILE A 225 -5.39 -29.88 8.67
N ARG A 226 -6.71 -30.05 8.51
CA ARG A 226 -7.46 -31.16 9.10
C ARG A 226 -7.08 -32.50 8.50
N GLU A 227 -6.91 -32.53 7.18
CA GLU A 227 -6.49 -33.74 6.45
C GLU A 227 -5.02 -34.09 6.70
N ASP A 228 -4.18 -33.09 6.88
CA ASP A 228 -2.76 -33.24 7.19
C ASP A 228 -2.24 -32.06 8.02
N ALA A 229 -2.02 -32.30 9.31
CA ALA A 229 -1.55 -31.29 10.24
C ALA A 229 -0.19 -30.68 9.83
N ASN A 230 0.66 -31.40 9.07
CA ASN A 230 1.91 -30.85 8.57
C ASN A 230 1.70 -29.69 7.58
N SER A 231 0.56 -29.63 6.89
CA SER A 231 0.20 -28.51 5.99
C SER A 231 0.36 -27.14 6.66
N SER A 232 0.08 -27.06 7.97
CA SER A 232 0.22 -25.82 8.75
C SER A 232 1.65 -25.24 8.73
N LYS A 233 2.68 -26.06 8.53
CA LYS A 233 4.10 -25.64 8.50
C LYS A 233 4.49 -24.88 7.24
N ILE A 234 3.70 -25.02 6.17
CA ILE A 234 3.94 -24.41 4.87
C ILE A 234 2.79 -23.52 4.41
N ILE A 235 1.81 -23.26 5.28
CA ILE A 235 0.75 -22.29 5.00
C ILE A 235 1.04 -21.02 5.80
N ALA A 236 1.19 -19.91 5.10
CA ALA A 236 1.50 -18.60 5.67
C ALA A 236 0.41 -17.57 5.33
N PRO A 237 0.20 -16.53 6.15
CA PRO A 237 -0.71 -15.45 5.79
C PRO A 237 -0.20 -14.68 4.56
N ILE A 238 -1.13 -14.28 3.70
CA ILE A 238 -0.88 -13.39 2.56
C ILE A 238 -1.95 -12.29 2.55
N ALA A 239 -1.49 -11.05 2.38
CA ALA A 239 -2.37 -9.92 2.16
C ALA A 239 -2.68 -9.81 0.67
N ARG A 240 -3.95 -9.91 0.32
CA ARG A 240 -4.44 -9.70 -1.04
C ARG A 240 -5.24 -8.42 -1.07
N ARG A 241 -5.31 -7.76 -2.22
CA ARG A 241 -6.19 -6.62 -2.39
C ARG A 241 -7.60 -7.09 -2.72
N LEU A 242 -8.62 -6.46 -2.13
CA LEU A 242 -9.99 -6.58 -2.62
C LEU A 242 -10.11 -5.80 -3.94
N LYS A 243 -10.66 -6.46 -4.98
CA LYS A 243 -10.99 -5.77 -6.23
C LYS A 243 -11.93 -4.60 -5.90
N LYS A 244 -11.60 -3.41 -6.41
CA LYS A 244 -12.37 -2.16 -6.29
C LYS A 244 -12.53 -1.52 -4.90
N LYS A 245 -11.92 -2.04 -3.82
CA LYS A 245 -11.88 -1.34 -2.53
C LYS A 245 -10.55 -0.63 -2.29
N LYS A 246 -10.60 0.61 -1.77
CA LYS A 246 -9.47 1.35 -1.20
C LYS A 246 -9.29 0.96 0.28
N TRP A 247 -8.13 1.26 0.88
CA TRP A 247 -7.84 1.16 2.32
C TRP A 247 -7.76 -0.26 2.90
N GLU A 248 -8.53 -1.20 2.39
CA GLU A 248 -8.70 -2.56 2.92
C GLU A 248 -7.89 -3.63 2.15
N LEU A 249 -7.37 -4.60 2.90
CA LEU A 249 -6.78 -5.82 2.38
C LEU A 249 -7.65 -7.02 2.76
N GLU A 250 -7.75 -7.96 1.83
CA GLU A 250 -8.29 -9.28 2.10
C GLU A 250 -7.22 -10.16 2.74
N ALA A 251 -7.56 -10.75 3.87
CA ALA A 251 -6.77 -11.83 4.45
C ALA A 251 -7.00 -13.12 3.64
N ALA A 252 -5.90 -13.75 3.22
CA ALA A 252 -5.91 -15.08 2.62
C ALA A 252 -4.67 -15.84 3.08
N TYR A 253 -4.50 -17.06 2.58
CA TYR A 253 -3.37 -17.90 2.95
C TYR A 253 -2.61 -18.37 1.71
N LEU A 254 -1.30 -18.48 1.86
CA LEU A 254 -0.36 -18.89 0.84
C LEU A 254 0.27 -20.22 1.23
N ILE A 255 0.17 -21.21 0.36
CA ILE A 255 0.99 -22.42 0.40
C ILE A 255 2.42 -22.02 -0.03
N TRP A 256 3.31 -21.84 0.93
CA TRP A 256 4.70 -21.45 0.74
C TRP A 256 5.63 -22.66 0.79
N ILE A 257 6.02 -23.16 -0.38
CA ILE A 257 7.08 -24.17 -0.50
C ILE A 257 8.29 -23.51 -1.18
N SER A 258 9.32 -23.21 -0.39
CA SER A 258 10.58 -22.65 -0.90
C SER A 258 11.28 -23.59 -1.87
N SER A 259 12.01 -23.03 -2.83
CA SER A 259 12.81 -23.82 -3.76
C SER A 259 13.81 -24.70 -3.03
N SER A 260 13.99 -25.94 -3.50
CA SER A 260 15.06 -26.85 -3.07
C SER A 260 16.46 -26.26 -3.27
N LEU A 261 16.61 -25.19 -4.06
CA LEU A 261 17.87 -24.42 -4.19
C LEU A 261 18.18 -23.54 -2.97
N HIS A 262 17.21 -23.31 -2.10
CA HIS A 262 17.31 -22.38 -0.97
C HIS A 262 16.98 -23.03 0.38
N LYS A 263 16.25 -24.14 0.37
CA LYS A 263 15.89 -24.90 1.56
C LYS A 263 16.03 -26.39 1.27
N GLN A 264 16.65 -27.13 2.19
CA GLN A 264 16.71 -28.59 2.10
C GLN A 264 15.39 -29.20 2.57
N TRP A 265 14.73 -29.90 1.66
CA TRP A 265 13.54 -30.72 1.89
C TRP A 265 13.88 -32.21 1.76
N PRO A 266 13.04 -33.13 2.27
CA PRO A 266 13.26 -34.57 2.10
C PRO A 266 13.43 -34.99 0.64
N TRP A 267 12.80 -34.28 -0.30
CA TRP A 267 12.89 -34.53 -1.74
C TRP A 267 14.00 -33.76 -2.46
N SER A 268 14.75 -32.87 -1.78
CA SER A 268 15.70 -31.96 -2.45
C SER A 268 16.87 -32.66 -3.12
N TYR A 269 17.23 -33.86 -2.66
CA TYR A 269 18.36 -34.64 -3.18
C TYR A 269 17.99 -35.57 -4.33
N MET A 270 16.71 -35.66 -4.68
CA MET A 270 16.27 -36.56 -5.74
C MET A 270 16.65 -36.01 -7.12
N GLU A 271 17.16 -36.89 -7.99
CA GLU A 271 17.41 -36.58 -9.38
C GLU A 271 16.16 -36.78 -10.24
N ASP A 272 15.40 -37.85 -9.97
CA ASP A 272 14.10 -38.10 -10.60
C ASP A 272 13.00 -37.27 -9.94
N GLU A 273 12.27 -36.52 -10.75
CA GLU A 273 11.11 -35.73 -10.30
C GLU A 273 9.99 -36.64 -9.80
N SER A 274 9.78 -37.82 -10.40
CA SER A 274 8.72 -38.74 -9.97
C SER A 274 8.97 -39.25 -8.54
N GLU A 275 10.22 -39.60 -8.22
CA GLU A 275 10.59 -40.00 -6.86
C GLU A 275 10.51 -38.81 -5.88
N ALA A 276 10.95 -37.62 -6.29
CA ALA A 276 10.78 -36.39 -5.52
C ALA A 276 9.31 -36.10 -5.20
N GLU A 277 8.42 -36.30 -6.17
CA GLU A 277 6.98 -36.09 -6.05
C GLU A 277 6.34 -37.12 -5.11
N GLN A 278 6.79 -38.37 -5.12
CA GLN A 278 6.34 -39.39 -4.16
C GLN A 278 6.72 -39.01 -2.73
N ILE A 279 7.96 -38.55 -2.50
CA ILE A 279 8.41 -38.09 -1.18
C ILE A 279 7.62 -36.83 -0.76
N PHE A 280 7.38 -35.90 -1.67
CA PHE A 280 6.53 -34.73 -1.41
C PHE A 280 5.10 -35.15 -1.02
N ALA A 281 4.49 -36.09 -1.73
CA ALA A 281 3.16 -36.62 -1.43
C ALA A 281 3.11 -37.37 -0.09
N GLN A 282 4.20 -38.00 0.34
CA GLN A 282 4.29 -38.60 1.68
C GLN A 282 4.50 -37.55 2.77
N THR A 283 5.24 -36.47 2.48
CA THR A 283 5.55 -35.41 3.45
C THR A 283 4.37 -34.47 3.67
N TYR A 284 3.64 -34.12 2.60
CA TYR A 284 2.48 -33.22 2.61
C TYR A 284 1.32 -33.77 1.76
N PRO A 285 0.69 -34.90 2.15
CA PRO A 285 -0.33 -35.58 1.33
C PRO A 285 -1.52 -34.69 0.94
N ALA A 286 -2.03 -33.84 1.85
CA ALA A 286 -3.16 -32.98 1.54
C ALA A 286 -2.80 -31.88 0.53
N ILE A 287 -1.61 -31.28 0.67
CA ILE A 287 -1.11 -30.23 -0.22
C ILE A 287 -0.75 -30.80 -1.59
N SER A 288 -0.13 -31.99 -1.63
CA SER A 288 0.17 -32.69 -2.87
C SER A 288 -1.10 -32.99 -3.68
N ARG A 289 -2.15 -33.53 -3.03
CA ARG A 289 -3.47 -33.73 -3.68
C ARG A 289 -4.10 -32.43 -4.16
N HIS A 290 -3.85 -31.30 -3.50
CA HIS A 290 -4.35 -30.00 -3.95
C HIS A 290 -3.57 -29.46 -5.16
N LEU A 291 -2.24 -29.58 -5.16
CA LEU A 291 -1.40 -29.02 -6.22
C LEU A 291 -1.37 -29.88 -7.49
N ILE A 292 -1.72 -31.17 -7.42
CA ILE A 292 -1.75 -32.06 -8.59
C ILE A 292 -2.70 -31.56 -9.68
N ASP A 293 -3.84 -30.97 -9.29
CA ASP A 293 -4.83 -30.39 -10.19
C ASP A 293 -4.26 -29.21 -11.01
N TYR A 294 -3.15 -28.63 -10.55
CA TYR A 294 -2.46 -27.51 -11.18
C TYR A 294 -1.12 -27.91 -11.80
N LYS A 295 -0.77 -29.21 -11.84
CA LYS A 295 0.57 -29.67 -12.27
C LYS A 295 0.95 -29.16 -13.66
N ASP A 296 0.06 -29.30 -14.64
CA ASP A 296 0.35 -28.93 -16.02
C ASP A 296 0.57 -27.42 -16.18
N ILE A 297 -0.32 -26.60 -15.58
CA ILE A 297 -0.19 -25.14 -15.61
C ILE A 297 1.05 -24.67 -14.85
N LEU A 298 1.37 -25.31 -13.72
CA LEU A 298 2.57 -25.00 -12.96
C LEU A 298 3.81 -25.33 -13.79
N LYS A 299 3.93 -26.53 -14.36
CA LYS A 299 5.06 -26.91 -15.22
C LYS A 299 5.21 -25.96 -16.41
N SER A 300 4.12 -25.69 -17.13
CA SER A 300 4.11 -24.78 -18.28
C SER A 300 4.61 -23.38 -17.93
N ARG A 301 4.01 -22.74 -16.91
CA ARG A 301 4.40 -21.39 -16.45
C ARG A 301 5.72 -21.37 -15.66
N GLY A 302 6.23 -22.54 -15.29
CA GLY A 302 7.49 -22.75 -14.59
C GLY A 302 8.68 -22.97 -15.49
N ALA A 303 8.48 -23.12 -16.80
CA ALA A 303 9.56 -23.26 -17.76
C ALA A 303 10.49 -22.04 -17.66
N GLY A 304 11.74 -22.26 -17.21
CA GLY A 304 12.71 -21.20 -16.96
C GLY A 304 12.64 -20.53 -15.58
N SER A 305 11.76 -20.99 -14.68
CA SER A 305 11.77 -20.56 -13.28
C SER A 305 12.96 -21.16 -12.52
N LYS A 306 13.32 -20.56 -11.37
CA LYS A 306 14.37 -21.07 -10.47
C LYS A 306 13.82 -22.04 -9.41
N ALA A 307 12.58 -22.50 -9.55
CA ALA A 307 12.05 -23.57 -8.72
C ALA A 307 12.59 -24.91 -9.25
N LYS A 308 13.02 -25.82 -8.36
CA LYS A 308 13.52 -27.13 -8.80
C LYS A 308 12.37 -28.02 -9.26
N TYR A 309 11.24 -27.96 -8.56
CA TYR A 309 10.05 -28.77 -8.85
C TYR A 309 8.80 -27.91 -9.03
N TYR A 310 7.76 -28.47 -9.67
CA TYR A 310 6.57 -27.70 -10.03
C TYR A 310 5.76 -27.20 -8.82
N TRP A 311 5.80 -27.93 -7.69
CA TRP A 311 5.14 -27.57 -6.43
C TRP A 311 5.90 -26.50 -5.63
N GLU A 312 7.10 -26.12 -6.05
CA GLU A 312 7.92 -25.13 -5.37
C GLU A 312 7.78 -23.72 -5.97
N LEU A 313 7.85 -22.73 -5.09
CA LEU A 313 8.09 -21.34 -5.47
C LEU A 313 9.59 -21.13 -5.72
N SER A 314 9.95 -20.19 -6.59
CA SER A 314 11.36 -19.77 -6.76
C SER A 314 11.90 -18.94 -5.58
N SER A 315 11.17 -18.90 -4.48
CA SER A 315 11.42 -18.07 -3.30
C SER A 315 12.34 -18.77 -2.30
N ARG A 316 13.05 -17.98 -1.49
CA ARG A 316 13.73 -18.43 -0.27
C ARG A 316 12.71 -18.76 0.81
N GLU A 317 13.16 -19.10 2.01
CA GLU A 317 12.28 -19.27 3.16
C GLU A 317 11.60 -17.95 3.55
N LEU A 318 10.29 -17.98 3.81
CA LEU A 318 9.54 -16.82 4.29
C LEU A 318 9.94 -16.51 5.74
N LYS A 319 11.04 -15.80 5.91
CA LYS A 319 11.59 -15.37 7.20
C LYS A 319 12.09 -13.93 7.08
N ARG A 320 12.20 -13.24 8.23
CA ARG A 320 12.55 -11.81 8.31
C ARG A 320 13.87 -11.49 7.61
N GLU A 321 14.84 -12.40 7.66
CA GLU A 321 16.17 -12.21 7.08
C GLU A 321 16.14 -12.21 5.56
N ASN A 322 15.22 -12.99 4.96
CA ASN A 322 15.07 -13.08 3.51
C ASN A 322 14.12 -12.03 2.94
N TYR A 323 13.12 -11.61 3.73
CA TYR A 323 12.03 -10.72 3.31
C TYR A 323 11.69 -9.68 4.39
N PRO A 324 12.65 -8.84 4.83
CA PRO A 324 12.41 -7.88 5.92
C PRO A 324 11.22 -6.95 5.64
N GLU A 325 10.94 -6.64 4.37
CA GLU A 325 9.81 -5.84 3.92
C GLU A 325 8.44 -6.39 4.34
N PHE A 326 8.26 -7.70 4.42
CA PHE A 326 6.99 -8.32 4.81
C PHE A 326 6.82 -8.36 6.33
N TYR A 327 7.93 -8.27 7.07
CA TYR A 327 7.99 -8.31 8.53
C TYR A 327 7.98 -6.91 9.17
N GLN A 328 7.27 -5.98 8.54
CA GLN A 328 6.97 -4.66 9.07
C GLN A 328 5.64 -4.12 8.51
N PRO A 329 5.08 -3.06 9.13
CA PRO A 329 3.94 -2.35 8.55
C PRO A 329 4.28 -1.83 7.16
N LYS A 330 3.29 -1.86 6.28
CA LYS A 330 3.49 -1.59 4.86
C LYS A 330 2.23 -1.10 4.17
N ILE A 331 2.41 -0.17 3.26
CA ILE A 331 1.40 0.20 2.26
C ILE A 331 1.49 -0.79 1.11
N VAL A 332 0.37 -1.32 0.66
CA VAL A 332 0.27 -2.27 -0.46
C VAL A 332 -0.58 -1.64 -1.56
N TYR A 333 -0.11 -1.70 -2.81
CA TYR A 333 -0.81 -1.10 -3.94
C TYR A 333 -0.68 -1.96 -5.21
N PRO A 334 -1.64 -1.89 -6.16
CA PRO A 334 -1.64 -2.77 -7.33
C PRO A 334 -0.60 -2.32 -8.37
N ILE A 335 -0.10 -3.25 -9.19
CA ILE A 335 0.77 -2.88 -10.32
C ILE A 335 0.02 -2.08 -11.39
N SER A 336 -1.28 -2.34 -11.55
CA SER A 336 -2.13 -1.62 -12.50
C SER A 336 -3.59 -1.58 -12.04
N GLY A 337 -4.36 -0.63 -12.57
CA GLY A 337 -5.79 -0.49 -12.27
C GLY A 337 -6.38 0.77 -12.90
N SER A 338 -7.67 1.02 -12.69
CA SER A 338 -8.36 2.22 -13.17
C SER A 338 -8.08 3.48 -12.35
N ALA A 339 -7.57 3.30 -11.12
CA ALA A 339 -7.21 4.34 -10.16
C ALA A 339 -6.24 3.75 -9.12
N MET A 340 -5.56 4.60 -8.36
CA MET A 340 -4.78 4.15 -7.21
C MET A 340 -5.73 3.65 -6.11
N GLN A 341 -5.43 2.47 -5.59
CA GLN A 341 -6.22 1.81 -4.55
C GLN A 341 -5.24 1.18 -3.58
N ALA A 342 -4.53 2.03 -2.85
CA ALA A 342 -3.57 1.62 -1.84
C ALA A 342 -4.29 1.21 -0.55
N ALA A 343 -3.74 0.23 0.15
CA ALA A 343 -4.24 -0.27 1.41
C ALA A 343 -3.09 -0.46 2.39
N TYR A 344 -3.41 -0.64 3.67
CA TYR A 344 -2.40 -0.73 4.72
C TYR A 344 -2.42 -2.09 5.42
N SER A 345 -1.24 -2.66 5.63
CA SER A 345 -1.07 -3.91 6.36
C SER A 345 -0.21 -3.66 7.59
N THR A 346 -0.79 -3.85 8.77
CA THR A 346 -0.06 -3.93 10.05
C THR A 346 0.43 -5.36 10.34
N TRP A 347 -0.03 -6.35 9.57
CA TRP A 347 0.28 -7.76 9.81
C TRP A 347 1.74 -8.04 9.45
N TYR A 348 2.54 -8.25 10.49
CA TYR A 348 3.89 -8.77 10.38
C TYR A 348 3.90 -10.14 9.69
N ALA A 349 4.86 -10.34 8.79
CA ALA A 349 5.07 -11.58 8.02
C ALA A 349 4.02 -11.88 6.93
N ALA A 350 2.94 -11.11 6.83
CA ALA A 350 2.02 -11.23 5.70
C ALA A 350 2.73 -10.79 4.42
N CYS A 351 2.91 -11.73 3.49
CA CYS A 351 3.46 -11.45 2.17
C CYS A 351 2.38 -10.87 1.24
N ILE A 352 2.75 -10.52 0.02
CA ILE A 352 1.82 -10.03 -1.02
C ILE A 352 2.10 -10.74 -2.36
N PRO A 353 1.11 -10.93 -3.23
CA PRO A 353 1.32 -11.52 -4.56
C PRO A 353 2.02 -10.53 -5.50
N ASN A 354 2.70 -11.04 -6.53
CA ASN A 354 3.39 -10.23 -7.54
C ASN A 354 2.46 -9.36 -8.41
N THR A 355 1.14 -9.41 -8.21
CA THR A 355 0.18 -8.45 -8.78
C THR A 355 0.14 -7.13 -8.02
N SER A 356 0.92 -7.02 -6.94
CA SER A 356 1.02 -5.85 -6.08
C SER A 356 2.48 -5.54 -5.73
N TYR A 357 2.70 -4.29 -5.36
CA TYR A 357 3.92 -3.81 -4.70
C TYR A 357 3.59 -3.45 -3.25
N CYS A 358 4.63 -3.38 -2.42
CA CYS A 358 4.53 -2.75 -1.11
C CYS A 358 5.63 -1.72 -0.86
N ILE A 359 5.29 -0.73 -0.04
CA ILE A 359 6.17 0.28 0.54
C ILE A 359 6.22 -0.01 2.03
N PRO A 360 7.33 -0.55 2.55
CA PRO A 360 7.45 -0.82 3.98
C PRO A 360 7.60 0.50 4.75
N THR A 361 6.56 0.89 5.46
CA THR A 361 6.47 2.15 6.20
C THR A 361 5.26 2.15 7.13
N ASP A 362 5.33 2.94 8.18
CA ASP A 362 4.26 3.31 9.10
C ASP A 362 3.72 4.73 8.86
N ASP A 363 4.20 5.43 7.83
CA ASP A 363 3.70 6.76 7.45
C ASP A 363 2.32 6.64 6.79
N LEU A 364 1.25 6.72 7.60
CA LEU A 364 -0.13 6.71 7.11
C LEU A 364 -0.50 7.98 6.32
N SER A 365 0.20 9.09 6.57
CA SER A 365 0.00 10.28 5.76
C SER A 365 0.52 10.13 4.32
N LEU A 366 1.45 9.19 4.05
CA LEU A 366 1.75 8.76 2.68
C LEU A 366 0.57 7.98 2.07
N LEU A 367 -0.08 7.10 2.84
CA LEU A 367 -1.27 6.39 2.36
C LEU A 367 -2.39 7.37 1.98
N ALA A 368 -2.58 8.42 2.78
CA ALA A 368 -3.52 9.50 2.49
C ALA A 368 -3.24 10.16 1.12
N ILE A 369 -1.98 10.56 0.89
CA ILE A 369 -1.56 11.16 -0.38
C ILE A 369 -1.82 10.20 -1.54
N LEU A 370 -1.40 8.93 -1.44
CA LEU A 370 -1.55 7.97 -2.53
C LEU A 370 -3.01 7.69 -2.91
N ASN A 371 -3.94 7.77 -1.96
CA ASN A 371 -5.37 7.55 -2.19
C ASN A 371 -6.17 8.83 -2.51
N SER A 372 -5.52 10.00 -2.52
CA SER A 372 -6.13 11.30 -2.84
C SER A 372 -6.47 11.46 -4.33
N LYS A 373 -7.41 12.33 -4.63
CA LYS A 373 -7.72 12.78 -6.01
C LYS A 373 -6.54 13.47 -6.67
N LEU A 374 -5.70 14.19 -5.92
CA LEU A 374 -4.50 14.82 -6.47
C LEU A 374 -3.55 13.76 -7.05
N PHE A 375 -3.32 12.68 -6.29
CA PHE A 375 -2.46 11.60 -6.77
C PHE A 375 -3.08 10.84 -7.94
N ASP A 376 -4.40 10.59 -7.91
CA ASP A 376 -5.09 9.98 -9.05
C ASP A 376 -4.99 10.85 -10.32
N TRP A 377 -5.16 12.17 -10.20
CA TRP A 377 -4.96 13.11 -11.30
C TRP A 377 -3.52 13.06 -11.85
N TYR A 378 -2.52 13.08 -10.96
CA TYR A 378 -1.11 12.96 -11.36
C TYR A 378 -0.84 11.62 -12.06
N ALA A 379 -1.37 10.52 -11.55
CA ALA A 379 -1.23 9.20 -12.14
C ALA A 379 -1.90 9.13 -13.52
N ARG A 380 -3.07 9.75 -13.72
CA ARG A 380 -3.70 9.87 -15.04
C ARG A 380 -2.86 10.67 -16.02
N ALA A 381 -2.16 11.69 -15.54
CA ALA A 381 -1.26 12.49 -16.37
C ALA A 381 0.04 11.76 -16.74
N GLN A 382 0.54 10.82 -15.91
CA GLN A 382 1.90 10.27 -16.04
C GLN A 382 1.98 8.76 -16.25
N PHE A 383 1.00 7.99 -15.80
CA PHE A 383 1.09 6.53 -15.69
C PHE A 383 0.24 5.77 -16.71
N ARG A 384 -0.38 6.47 -17.67
CA ARG A 384 -1.06 5.83 -18.81
C ARG A 384 -0.01 5.23 -19.76
N ASN A 385 -0.37 4.12 -20.40
CA ASN A 385 0.43 3.59 -21.50
C ASN A 385 0.17 4.38 -22.80
N SER A 386 1.12 4.30 -23.74
CA SER A 386 0.97 4.91 -25.07
C SER A 386 -0.12 4.24 -25.93
N THR A 387 -0.63 3.09 -25.51
CA THR A 387 -1.62 2.28 -26.24
C THR A 387 -3.09 2.69 -26.01
N GLY A 388 -3.34 3.83 -25.35
CA GLY A 388 -4.68 4.44 -25.30
C GLY A 388 -5.68 3.75 -24.37
N GLY A 389 -5.23 2.88 -23.47
CA GLY A 389 -6.09 2.25 -22.46
C GLY A 389 -6.49 3.21 -21.33
N SER A 390 -7.57 2.88 -20.62
CA SER A 390 -7.98 3.57 -19.39
C SER A 390 -7.19 3.15 -18.15
N ASN A 391 -6.40 2.07 -18.25
CA ASN A 391 -5.62 1.54 -17.14
C ASN A 391 -4.36 2.38 -16.88
N LEU A 392 -4.12 2.61 -15.59
CA LEU A 392 -2.92 3.22 -15.04
C LEU A 392 -1.95 2.12 -14.62
N PHE A 393 -0.67 2.37 -14.83
CA PHE A 393 0.41 1.44 -14.50
C PHE A 393 1.25 2.02 -13.37
N PHE A 394 0.96 1.58 -12.14
CA PHE A 394 1.71 1.92 -10.93
C PHE A 394 2.97 1.04 -10.81
N THR A 395 3.76 0.97 -11.87
CA THR A 395 5.04 0.24 -11.84
C THR A 395 5.98 0.88 -10.81
N LYS A 396 6.92 0.10 -10.26
CA LYS A 396 7.98 0.62 -9.38
C LYS A 396 8.64 1.89 -9.96
N LYS A 397 9.04 1.84 -11.23
CA LYS A 397 9.66 2.97 -11.96
C LYS A 397 8.81 4.24 -11.98
N ASN A 398 7.49 4.09 -12.16
CA ASN A 398 6.56 5.21 -12.16
C ASN A 398 6.38 5.76 -10.74
N MET A 399 6.15 4.86 -9.79
CA MET A 399 5.91 5.21 -8.39
C MET A 399 7.10 5.90 -7.75
N GLU A 400 8.34 5.44 -7.98
CA GLU A 400 9.58 6.04 -7.46
C GLU A 400 9.74 7.52 -7.82
N LYS A 401 9.16 7.95 -8.95
CA LYS A 401 9.24 9.33 -9.45
C LYS A 401 8.09 10.22 -8.96
N SER A 402 7.10 9.66 -8.28
CA SER A 402 5.93 10.42 -7.83
C SER A 402 6.36 11.51 -6.85
N PRO A 403 5.97 12.76 -7.04
CA PRO A 403 6.34 13.85 -6.15
C PRO A 403 5.55 13.75 -4.85
N ILE A 404 6.26 13.65 -3.72
CA ILE A 404 5.69 13.62 -2.38
C ILE A 404 6.09 14.91 -1.67
N ALA A 405 5.10 15.74 -1.36
CA ALA A 405 5.31 17.00 -0.66
C ALA A 405 5.95 16.77 0.73
N PHE A 406 6.83 17.69 1.13
CA PHE A 406 7.35 17.72 2.49
C PHE A 406 6.22 18.04 3.46
N ARG A 407 6.14 17.29 4.56
CA ARG A 407 5.12 17.42 5.60
C ARG A 407 5.80 17.67 6.94
N SER A 408 5.33 18.66 7.68
CA SER A 408 5.68 18.82 9.10
C SER A 408 5.13 17.64 9.91
N GLU A 409 5.62 17.45 11.13
CA GLU A 409 5.14 16.36 11.98
C GLU A 409 3.64 16.53 12.31
N ASN A 410 3.16 17.76 12.51
CA ASN A 410 1.74 18.06 12.71
C ASN A 410 0.88 17.63 11.51
N GLN A 411 1.31 17.96 10.30
CA GLN A 411 0.60 17.57 9.08
C GLN A 411 0.56 16.04 8.89
N LYS A 412 1.67 15.35 9.25
CA LYS A 412 1.67 13.89 9.24
C LYS A 412 0.70 13.32 10.27
N MET A 413 0.69 13.85 11.49
CA MET A 413 -0.21 13.41 12.55
C MET A 413 -1.67 13.60 12.17
N GLU A 414 -2.03 14.76 11.61
CA GLU A 414 -3.40 15.07 11.19
C GLU A 414 -3.89 14.11 10.09
N LEU A 415 -3.15 13.98 8.99
CA LEU A 415 -3.49 13.04 7.92
C LEU A 415 -3.52 11.58 8.42
N SER A 416 -2.60 11.20 9.30
CA SER A 416 -2.56 9.85 9.86
C SER A 416 -3.74 9.56 10.79
N TYR A 417 -4.21 10.56 11.54
CA TYR A 417 -5.40 10.46 12.38
C TYR A 417 -6.63 10.17 11.52
N ILE A 418 -6.84 10.94 10.44
CA ILE A 418 -7.98 10.78 9.54
C ILE A 418 -7.93 9.41 8.84
N VAL A 419 -6.76 8.99 8.36
CA VAL A 419 -6.58 7.65 7.78
C VAL A 419 -6.91 6.55 8.79
N ASN A 420 -6.51 6.72 10.06
CA ASN A 420 -6.85 5.74 11.11
C ASN A 420 -8.35 5.62 11.36
N LEU A 421 -9.15 6.69 11.18
CA LEU A 421 -10.61 6.59 11.25
C LEU A 421 -11.14 5.63 10.18
N ILE A 422 -10.62 5.73 8.94
CA ILE A 422 -10.98 4.82 7.85
C ILE A 422 -10.52 3.39 8.14
N LEU A 423 -9.26 3.22 8.57
CA LEU A 423 -8.68 1.89 8.80
C LEU A 423 -9.33 1.15 9.98
N SER A 424 -9.84 1.88 10.98
CA SER A 424 -10.52 1.30 12.13
C SER A 424 -11.92 0.78 11.79
N ASN A 425 -12.58 1.37 10.78
CA ASN A 425 -13.87 0.90 10.31
C ASN A 425 -14.05 1.15 8.80
N PRO A 426 -13.52 0.26 7.93
CA PRO A 426 -13.46 0.47 6.48
C PRO A 426 -14.81 0.29 5.76
N ASN A 427 -15.91 0.07 6.49
CA ASN A 427 -17.25 -0.13 5.93
C ASN A 427 -18.26 0.94 6.37
N ILE A 428 -17.81 2.05 6.95
CA ILE A 428 -18.72 3.15 7.34
C ILE A 428 -19.17 3.97 6.11
N PRO A 429 -20.45 4.40 6.06
CA PRO A 429 -20.96 5.23 4.97
C PRO A 429 -20.23 6.57 4.78
N GLU A 430 -19.58 7.09 5.83
CA GLU A 430 -18.93 8.40 5.88
C GLU A 430 -17.56 8.44 5.20
N ILE A 431 -17.01 7.29 4.77
CA ILE A 431 -15.69 7.22 4.10
C ILE A 431 -15.55 8.24 2.96
N PRO A 432 -16.53 8.43 2.05
CA PRO A 432 -16.40 9.42 0.99
C PRO A 432 -16.27 10.87 1.50
N ASP A 433 -16.85 11.21 2.64
CA ASP A 433 -16.71 12.54 3.24
C ASP A 433 -15.37 12.69 3.95
N ILE A 434 -14.91 11.64 4.62
CA ILE A 434 -13.55 11.57 5.19
C ILE A 434 -12.49 11.65 4.08
N GLU A 435 -12.72 11.01 2.92
CA GLU A 435 -11.84 11.13 1.76
C GLU A 435 -11.76 12.57 1.22
N LYS A 436 -12.87 13.33 1.26
CA LYS A 436 -12.86 14.76 0.89
C LYS A 436 -12.02 15.60 1.86
N GLU A 437 -12.06 15.28 3.16
CA GLU A 437 -11.21 15.94 4.15
C GLU A 437 -9.73 15.66 3.90
N ILE A 438 -9.39 14.40 3.57
CA ILE A 438 -8.04 14.03 3.11
C ILE A 438 -7.65 14.84 1.87
N ASP A 439 -8.53 14.91 0.86
CA ASP A 439 -8.26 15.64 -0.36
C ASP A 439 -7.97 17.13 -0.08
N ALA A 440 -8.76 17.78 0.77
CA ALA A 440 -8.57 19.18 1.15
C ALA A 440 -7.20 19.42 1.80
N LEU A 441 -6.81 18.60 2.77
CA LEU A 441 -5.49 18.68 3.42
C LEU A 441 -4.34 18.40 2.45
N VAL A 442 -4.53 17.45 1.52
CA VAL A 442 -3.54 17.18 0.47
C VAL A 442 -3.42 18.36 -0.50
N TYR A 443 -4.51 19.05 -0.84
CA TYR A 443 -4.45 20.25 -1.69
C TYR A 443 -3.69 21.38 -1.00
N GLU A 444 -3.92 21.61 0.28
CA GLU A 444 -3.18 22.59 1.08
C GLU A 444 -1.69 22.23 1.14
N LEU A 445 -1.38 20.95 1.36
CA LEU A 445 0.00 20.45 1.43
C LEU A 445 0.78 20.72 0.14
N TYR A 446 0.14 20.63 -1.02
CA TYR A 446 0.72 20.94 -2.33
C TYR A 446 0.54 22.40 -2.75
N LYS A 447 0.01 23.25 -1.85
CA LYS A 447 -0.22 24.69 -2.04
C LYS A 447 -1.02 24.98 -3.30
N LEU A 448 -2.08 24.21 -3.53
CA LEU A 448 -2.91 24.37 -4.71
C LEU A 448 -3.82 25.58 -4.61
N THR A 449 -4.03 26.24 -5.74
CA THR A 449 -5.01 27.34 -5.89
C THR A 449 -6.38 26.77 -6.20
N ASP A 450 -7.44 27.56 -5.96
CA ASP A 450 -8.82 27.15 -6.27
C ASP A 450 -9.01 26.71 -7.72
N ALA A 451 -8.30 27.36 -8.66
CA ALA A 451 -8.35 26.99 -10.08
C ALA A 451 -7.70 25.62 -10.34
N GLU A 452 -6.57 25.31 -9.68
CA GLU A 452 -5.91 24.00 -9.78
C GLU A 452 -6.75 22.90 -9.12
N ILE A 453 -7.37 23.20 -7.97
CA ILE A 453 -8.29 22.27 -7.28
C ILE A 453 -9.49 21.97 -8.18
N ALA A 454 -10.11 22.99 -8.79
CA ALA A 454 -11.22 22.80 -9.71
C ALA A 454 -10.84 21.93 -10.93
N LEU A 455 -9.60 22.04 -11.42
CA LEU A 455 -9.09 21.18 -12.50
C LEU A 455 -8.94 19.73 -12.05
N ILE A 456 -8.48 19.49 -10.83
CA ILE A 456 -8.35 18.13 -10.26
C ILE A 456 -9.73 17.51 -10.05
N GLU A 457 -10.66 18.26 -9.48
CA GLU A 457 -12.03 17.83 -9.19
C GLU A 457 -12.84 17.54 -10.46
N LYS A 458 -12.60 18.30 -11.54
CA LYS A 458 -13.16 18.00 -12.86
C LYS A 458 -12.60 16.71 -13.47
N GLY A 459 -11.38 16.32 -13.09
CA GLY A 459 -10.68 15.14 -13.59
C GLY A 459 -10.09 15.29 -15.00
N ILE A 460 -9.27 14.32 -15.38
CA ILE A 460 -8.74 14.20 -16.75
C ILE A 460 -9.70 13.32 -17.54
N ASN A 461 -10.46 13.92 -18.46
CA ASN A 461 -11.34 13.16 -19.36
C ASN A 461 -10.51 12.15 -20.18
N PRO A 462 -11.00 10.90 -20.32
CA PRO A 462 -10.25 9.79 -20.93
C PRO A 462 -9.81 10.02 -22.36
#